data_AF-A0A1Z1WR51-F1
#
_entry.id   AF-A0A1Z1WR51-F1
#
_cell.length_a   1.000
_cell.length_b   1.000
_cell.length_c   1.000
_cell.angle_alpha   90.00
_cell.angle_beta   90.00
_cell.angle_gamma   90.00
#
_symmetry.space_group_name_H-M   'P 1'
#
loop_
_entity.id
_entity.type
_entity.pdbx_description
1 polymer ?
#
loop_
_entity_poly.entity_id
_entity_poly.type
_entity_poly.pdbx_seq_one_letter_code
_entity_poly.pdbx_strand_id
1 'polypeptide(L)'
;MRVLLEAGELLLAGDYLRAQRARTLMRRAWARLLAEVDVVVAPSVPLTAAPVGQQSVQWADGSVESVSDSYVRLSAPANITGVPALTVPVGQGEGGCPSACR
;
A
#
# COMPACT_ATOMS: atom_id res chain seq x y z
N MET A 1 -12.82 -9.71 -9.70
CA MET A 1 -11.57 -9.85 -10.48
C MET A 1 -11.75 -9.49 -11.97
N ARG A 2 -12.83 -9.93 -12.65
CA ARG A 2 -13.13 -9.57 -14.05
C ARG A 2 -13.10 -8.05 -14.33
N VAL A 3 -13.77 -7.26 -13.50
CA VAL A 3 -13.87 -5.79 -13.67
C VAL A 3 -12.49 -5.10 -13.72
N LEU A 4 -11.51 -5.54 -12.93
CA LEU A 4 -10.17 -4.94 -12.93
C LEU A 4 -9.37 -5.31 -14.19
N LEU A 5 -9.61 -6.49 -14.76
CA LEU A 5 -8.99 -6.90 -16.02
C LEU A 5 -9.58 -6.11 -17.19
N GLU A 6 -10.91 -5.98 -17.24
CA GLU A 6 -11.63 -5.16 -18.23
C GLU A 6 -11.19 -3.69 -18.15
N ALA A 7 -11.05 -3.14 -16.93
CA ALA A 7 -10.51 -1.80 -16.74
C ALA A 7 -9.05 -1.69 -17.22
N GLY A 8 -8.26 -2.76 -17.07
CA GLY A 8 -6.88 -2.84 -17.55
C GLY A 8 -6.77 -2.80 -19.08
N GLU A 9 -7.75 -3.36 -19.82
CA GLU A 9 -7.79 -3.28 -21.28
C GLU A 9 -7.96 -1.84 -21.80
N LEU A 10 -8.55 -0.97 -20.98
CA LEU A 10 -8.76 0.45 -21.31
C LEU A 10 -7.53 1.31 -21.03
N LEU A 11 -6.47 0.77 -20.42
CA LEU A 11 -5.24 1.53 -20.16
C LEU A 11 -4.45 1.73 -21.44
N LEU A 12 -4.30 3.00 -21.84
CA LEU A 12 -3.52 3.36 -23.02
C LEU A 12 -2.02 3.11 -22.79
N ALA A 13 -1.31 2.77 -23.87
CA ALA A 13 0.15 2.62 -23.84
C ALA A 13 0.86 3.88 -23.30
N GLY A 14 0.32 5.07 -23.60
CA GLY A 14 0.83 6.33 -23.08
C GLY A 14 0.74 6.45 -21.55
N ASP A 15 -0.35 5.95 -20.95
CA ASP A 15 -0.55 5.98 -19.50
C ASP A 15 0.35 4.95 -18.81
N TYR A 16 0.52 3.78 -19.42
CA TYR A 16 1.50 2.80 -18.96
C TYR A 16 2.93 3.35 -18.97
N LEU A 17 3.34 4.03 -20.05
CA LEU A 17 4.66 4.67 -20.13
C LEU A 17 4.84 5.78 -19.09
N ARG A 18 3.81 6.60 -18.86
CA ARG A 18 3.82 7.60 -17.78
C ARG A 18 3.99 6.93 -16.41
N ALA A 19 3.27 5.85 -16.14
CA ALA A 19 3.38 5.09 -14.90
C ALA A 19 4.79 4.51 -14.70
N GLN A 20 5.43 3.96 -15.74
CA GLN A 20 6.81 3.46 -15.66
C GLN A 20 7.83 4.58 -15.40
N ARG A 21 7.61 5.77 -15.95
CA ARG A 21 8.43 6.96 -15.64
C ARG A 21 8.26 7.39 -14.19
N ALA A 22 7.02 7.46 -13.69
CA ALA A 22 6.74 7.74 -12.28
C ALA A 22 7.40 6.71 -11.35
N ARG A 23 7.29 5.42 -11.68
CA ARG A 23 7.98 4.33 -10.96
C ARG A 23 9.50 4.56 -10.87
N THR A 24 10.12 5.01 -11.96
CA THR A 24 11.55 5.33 -11.98
C THR A 24 11.90 6.47 -11.02
N LEU A 25 11.08 7.52 -10.98
CA LEU A 25 11.26 8.64 -10.04
C LEU A 25 11.10 8.18 -8.59
N MET A 26 10.09 7.37 -8.29
CA MET A 26 9.86 6.80 -6.95
C MET A 26 11.04 5.95 -6.49
N ARG A 27 11.59 5.08 -7.35
CA ARG A 27 12.77 4.27 -7.04
C ARG A 27 13.98 5.12 -6.67
N ARG A 28 14.22 6.20 -7.41
CA ARG A 28 15.31 7.15 -7.11
C ARG A 28 15.11 7.88 -5.79
N ALA A 29 13.87 8.26 -5.46
CA ALA A 29 13.56 8.89 -4.18
C ALA A 29 13.80 7.95 -3.01
N TRP A 30 13.34 6.70 -3.11
CA TRP A 30 13.58 5.67 -2.09
C TRP A 30 15.06 5.32 -1.93
N ALA A 31 15.81 5.24 -3.02
CA ALA A 31 17.25 4.99 -2.95
C ALA A 31 18.01 6.11 -2.22
N ARG A 32 17.59 7.37 -2.37
CA ARG A 32 18.16 8.49 -1.61
C ARG A 32 17.79 8.42 -0.13
N LEU A 33 16.53 8.15 0.18
CA LEU A 33 16.07 7.98 1.56
C LEU A 33 16.87 6.89 2.29
N LEU A 34 17.02 5.71 1.67
CA LEU A 34 17.75 4.58 2.23
C LEU A 34 19.28 4.77 2.23
N ALA A 35 19.80 5.85 1.65
CA ALA A 35 21.19 6.24 1.84
C ALA A 35 21.39 7.02 3.16
N GLU A 36 20.30 7.57 3.73
CA GLU A 36 20.30 8.32 4.98
C GLU A 36 19.82 7.48 6.18
N VAL A 37 19.09 6.39 5.94
CA VAL A 37 18.56 5.49 6.98
C VAL A 37 18.78 4.02 6.62
N ASP A 38 19.01 3.17 7.61
CA ASP A 38 19.20 1.73 7.38
C ASP A 38 17.88 1.01 7.07
N VAL A 39 16.79 1.42 7.72
CA VAL A 39 15.46 0.79 7.61
C VAL A 39 14.37 1.85 7.76
N VAL A 40 13.27 1.67 7.04
CA VAL A 40 12.03 2.43 7.21
C VAL A 40 11.01 1.51 7.87
N VAL A 41 10.47 1.90 9.02
CA VAL A 41 9.45 1.14 9.75
C VAL A 41 8.10 1.80 9.61
N ALA A 42 7.08 1.03 9.24
CA ALA A 42 5.68 1.47 9.17
C ALA A 42 4.73 0.33 9.62
N PRO A 43 3.49 0.64 10.04
CA PRO A 43 2.47 -0.38 10.17
C PRO A 43 2.28 -1.17 8.87
N SER A 44 2.02 -2.47 8.95
CA SER A 44 1.81 -3.30 7.75
C SER A 44 0.50 -2.96 7.03
N VAL A 45 -0.53 -2.59 7.81
CA VAL A 45 -1.85 -2.10 7.38
C VAL A 45 -2.30 -1.00 8.36
N PRO A 46 -3.10 -0.02 7.92
CA PRO A 46 -3.49 1.11 8.75
C PRO A 46 -4.62 0.81 9.74
N LEU A 47 -5.34 -0.30 9.57
CA LEU A 47 -6.39 -0.78 10.47
C LEU A 47 -6.28 -2.30 10.65
N THR A 48 -6.83 -2.82 11.76
CA THR A 48 -6.97 -4.25 12.01
C THR A 48 -7.98 -4.89 11.04
N ALA A 49 -8.22 -6.20 11.19
CA ALA A 49 -9.10 -6.94 10.31
C ALA A 49 -10.50 -6.30 10.23
N ALA A 50 -10.89 -5.89 9.02
CA ALA A 50 -12.20 -5.32 8.75
C ALA A 50 -13.27 -6.42 8.88
N PRO A 51 -14.43 -6.12 9.48
CA PRO A 51 -15.58 -7.01 9.49
C PRO A 51 -15.94 -7.53 8.09
N VAL A 52 -16.41 -8.78 8.04
CA VAL A 52 -16.89 -9.38 6.79
C VAL A 52 -18.02 -8.53 6.21
N GLY A 53 -17.89 -8.16 4.95
CA GLY A 53 -18.87 -7.34 4.22
C GLY A 53 -18.63 -5.82 4.30
N GLN A 54 -17.69 -5.35 5.13
CA GLN A 54 -17.31 -3.94 5.10
C GLN A 54 -16.55 -3.62 3.80
N GLN A 55 -17.01 -2.61 3.06
CA GLN A 55 -16.44 -2.24 1.76
C GLN A 55 -15.64 -0.93 1.78
N SER A 56 -15.94 -0.05 2.74
CA SER A 56 -15.29 1.26 2.88
C SER A 56 -14.79 1.52 4.29
N VAL A 57 -13.83 2.43 4.38
CA VAL A 57 -13.29 2.99 5.63
C VAL A 57 -13.49 4.49 5.57
N GLN A 58 -14.05 5.06 6.65
CA GLN A 58 -14.14 6.51 6.83
C GLN A 58 -13.07 6.95 7.83
N TRP A 59 -12.29 7.94 7.43
CA TRP A 59 -11.19 8.49 8.22
C TRP A 59 -11.65 9.70 9.04
N ALA A 60 -10.86 10.05 10.06
CA ALA A 60 -11.15 11.18 10.95
C ALA A 60 -11.17 12.54 10.21
N ASP A 61 -10.48 12.65 9.08
CA ASP A 61 -10.46 13.83 8.22
C ASP A 61 -11.68 13.91 7.27
N GLY A 62 -12.61 12.94 7.37
CA GLY A 62 -13.82 12.86 6.55
C GLY A 62 -13.61 12.17 5.20
N SER A 63 -12.39 11.77 4.85
CA SER A 63 -12.13 11.02 3.63
C SER A 63 -12.68 9.59 3.72
N VAL A 64 -13.10 9.05 2.58
CA VAL A 64 -13.62 7.68 2.46
C VAL A 64 -12.86 6.96 1.37
N GLU A 65 -12.37 5.76 1.67
CA GLU A 65 -11.74 4.89 0.69
C GLU A 65 -12.24 3.45 0.82
N SER A 66 -11.89 2.59 -0.15
CA SER A 66 -12.22 1.18 -0.05
C SER A 66 -11.35 0.47 0.98
N VAL A 67 -11.88 -0.58 1.62
CA VAL A 67 -11.07 -1.43 2.52
C VAL A 67 -9.85 -1.98 1.78
N SER A 68 -9.99 -2.36 0.50
CA SER A 68 -8.88 -2.86 -0.30
C SER A 68 -7.77 -1.82 -0.49
N ASP A 69 -8.11 -0.57 -0.83
CA ASP A 69 -7.12 0.50 -1.02
C ASP A 69 -6.40 0.83 0.29
N SER A 70 -7.15 0.89 1.40
CA SER A 70 -6.57 1.14 2.72
C SER A 70 -5.50 0.10 3.09
N TYR A 71 -5.74 -1.19 2.81
CA TYR A 71 -4.81 -2.27 3.14
C TYR A 71 -3.56 -2.26 2.26
N VAL A 72 -3.71 -1.91 0.98
CA VAL A 72 -2.59 -1.92 0.02
C VAL A 72 -1.69 -0.70 0.20
N ARG A 73 -2.22 0.42 0.70
CA ARG A 73 -1.53 1.72 0.85
C ARG A 73 -0.10 1.63 1.40
N LEU A 74 0.11 0.85 2.46
CA LEU A 74 1.41 0.77 3.16
C LEU A 74 2.35 -0.30 2.58
N SER A 75 1.87 -1.15 1.66
CA SER A 75 2.70 -2.13 0.94
C SER A 75 3.08 -1.69 -0.47
N ALA A 76 2.22 -0.88 -1.12
CA ALA A 76 2.44 -0.39 -2.47
C ALA A 76 3.80 0.30 -2.68
N PRO A 77 4.32 1.15 -1.77
CA PRO A 77 5.62 1.80 -1.97
C PRO A 77 6.77 0.80 -2.14
N ALA A 78 6.83 -0.25 -1.32
CA ALA A 78 7.85 -1.28 -1.42
C ALA A 78 7.68 -2.12 -2.70
N ASN A 79 6.45 -2.49 -3.05
CA ASN A 79 6.14 -3.25 -4.28
C ASN A 79 6.54 -2.49 -5.56
N ILE A 80 6.21 -1.20 -5.63
CA ILE A 80 6.48 -0.37 -6.81
C ILE A 80 7.97 -0.10 -6.93
N THR A 81 8.67 0.15 -5.82
CA THR A 81 10.10 0.48 -5.86
C THR A 81 11.02 -0.75 -5.92
N GLY A 82 10.51 -1.92 -5.52
CA GLY A 82 11.24 -3.17 -5.50
C GLY A 82 12.25 -3.28 -4.36
N VAL A 83 12.11 -2.47 -3.30
CA VAL A 83 12.94 -2.60 -2.10
C VAL A 83 12.47 -3.81 -1.29
N PRO A 84 13.38 -4.53 -0.60
CA PRO A 84 12.99 -5.63 0.28
C PRO A 84 12.13 -5.11 1.44
N ALA A 85 11.15 -5.90 1.85
CA ALA A 85 10.26 -5.60 2.95
C ALA A 85 9.91 -6.88 3.72
N LEU A 86 9.78 -6.77 5.04
CA LEU A 86 9.44 -7.88 5.93
C LEU A 86 8.26 -7.47 6.81
N THR A 87 7.24 -8.29 6.96
CA THR A 87 6.15 -8.03 7.93
C THR A 87 6.37 -8.88 9.18
N VAL A 88 6.41 -8.23 10.35
CA VAL A 88 6.64 -8.85 11.66
C VAL A 88 5.46 -8.57 12.57
N PRO A 89 4.82 -9.59 13.19
CA PRO A 89 3.81 -9.40 14.22
C PRO A 89 4.41 -8.65 15.42
N VAL A 90 3.76 -7.59 15.87
CA VAL A 90 4.25 -6.75 16.99
C VAL A 90 3.32 -6.75 18.20
N GLY A 91 2.17 -7.44 18.11
CA GLY A 91 1.25 -7.59 19.22
C GLY A 91 -0.19 -7.80 18.76
N GLN A 92 -1.12 -7.42 19.63
CA GLN A 92 -2.55 -7.40 19.34
C GLN A 92 -3.02 -5.94 19.24
N GLY A 93 -3.74 -5.63 18.17
CA GLY A 93 -4.50 -4.39 18.03
C GLY A 93 -5.89 -4.50 18.66
N GLU A 94 -6.73 -3.51 18.37
CA GLU A 94 -8.10 -3.46 18.88
C GLU A 94 -8.91 -4.71 18.52
N GLY A 95 -9.76 -5.16 19.44
CA GLY A 95 -10.56 -6.38 19.28
C GLY A 95 -9.77 -7.68 19.33
N GLY A 96 -8.50 -7.66 19.78
CA GLY A 96 -7.65 -8.85 19.90
C GLY A 96 -7.05 -9.34 18.58
N CYS A 97 -7.25 -8.60 17.49
CA CYS A 97 -6.69 -8.91 16.16
C CYS A 97 -5.17 -8.72 16.14
N PRO A 98 -4.38 -9.55 15.46
CA PRO A 98 -2.94 -9.34 15.32
C PRO A 98 -2.62 -8.00 14.67
N SER A 99 -1.64 -7.27 15.21
CA SER A 99 -1.03 -6.10 14.58
C SER A 99 0.39 -6.43 14.12
N ALA A 100 0.83 -5.83 13.02
CA ALA A 100 2.14 -6.09 12.45
C ALA A 100 2.77 -4.81 11.91
N CYS A 101 4.08 -4.72 12.05
CA CYS A 101 4.90 -3.66 11.44
C CYS A 101 5.69 -4.25 10.27
N ARG A 102 6.14 -3.35 9.40
CA ARG A 102 7.01 -3.63 8.27
C ARG A 102 8.21 -2.72 8.31
#